data_AF-A0A2P1PNP9-F1
#
_entry.id   AF-A0A2P1PNP9-F1
#
_cell.length_a   1.000
_cell.length_b   1.000
_cell.length_c   1.000
_cell.angle_alpha   90.00
_cell.angle_beta   90.00
_cell.angle_gamma   90.00
#
_symmetry.space_group_name_H-M   'P 1'
#
loop_
_entity.id
_entity.type
_entity.pdbx_description
1 polymer ?
#
loop_
_entity_poly.entity_id
_entity_poly.type
_entity_poly.pdbx_seq_one_letter_code
_entity_poly.pdbx_strand_id
1 'polypeptide(L)'
;MQLSTQLPETGFVRLPTVLQVIPVSRSHWWAGVRDGRFPKGVKLSDRCTAWKVEDIRALIGRIAREAASGDNTPNPSMPIRNAG
;
A
#
# COMPACT_ATOMS: atom_id res chain seq x y z
N MET A 1 -9.84 -3.96 -17.59
CA MET A 1 -8.53 -4.63 -17.73
C MET A 1 -8.00 -4.90 -16.33
N GLN A 2 -8.01 -6.16 -15.86
CA GLN A 2 -7.42 -6.52 -14.57
C GLN A 2 -5.90 -6.33 -14.64
N LEU A 3 -5.34 -5.41 -13.85
CA LEU A 3 -3.89 -5.26 -13.69
C LEU A 3 -3.44 -6.27 -12.63
N SER A 4 -3.06 -7.48 -13.05
CA SER A 4 -2.38 -8.43 -12.18
C SER A 4 -0.94 -7.98 -11.94
N THR A 5 -0.73 -6.97 -11.09
CA THR A 5 0.62 -6.60 -10.62
C THR A 5 1.16 -7.74 -9.77
N GLN A 6 1.97 -8.58 -10.39
CA GLN A 6 2.69 -9.65 -9.70
C GLN A 6 3.83 -9.02 -8.91
N LEU A 7 3.81 -9.18 -7.59
CA LEU A 7 5.00 -8.97 -6.78
C LEU A 7 6.02 -10.07 -7.12
N PRO A 8 7.32 -9.74 -7.26
CA PRO A 8 8.36 -10.76 -7.36
C PRO A 8 8.37 -11.66 -6.10
N GLU A 9 9.10 -12.76 -6.13
CA GLU A 9 9.19 -13.68 -4.98
C GLU A 9 9.97 -13.06 -3.82
N THR A 10 11.09 -12.38 -4.11
CA THR A 10 11.96 -11.74 -3.12
C THR A 10 12.48 -10.38 -3.61
N GLY A 11 13.16 -9.64 -2.73
CA GLY A 11 13.82 -8.37 -3.04
C GLY A 11 13.05 -7.14 -2.56
N PHE A 12 13.21 -6.02 -3.29
CA PHE A 12 12.69 -4.71 -2.91
C PHE A 12 11.83 -4.09 -4.01
N VAL A 13 10.71 -3.48 -3.61
CA VAL A 13 9.79 -2.76 -4.49
C VAL A 13 9.73 -1.28 -4.12
N ARG A 14 9.50 -0.44 -5.13
CA ARG A 14 9.35 1.02 -4.94
C ARG A 14 7.89 1.38 -4.72
N LEU A 15 7.66 2.61 -4.26
CA LEU A 15 6.32 3.13 -3.98
C LEU A 15 5.32 2.93 -5.14
N PRO A 16 5.64 3.22 -6.43
CA PRO A 16 4.67 3.02 -7.51
C PRO A 16 4.17 1.57 -7.61
N THR A 17 5.06 0.59 -7.43
CA THR A 17 4.71 -0.84 -7.42
C THR A 17 3.85 -1.19 -6.21
N VAL A 18 4.21 -0.66 -5.03
CA VAL A 18 3.42 -0.87 -3.80
C VAL A 18 1.99 -0.38 -3.97
N LEU A 19 1.79 0.80 -4.56
CA LEU A 19 0.46 1.39 -4.77
C LEU A 19 -0.36 0.69 -5.86
N GLN A 20 0.28 -0.06 -6.76
CA GLN A 20 -0.43 -0.92 -7.70
C GLN A 20 -1.00 -2.17 -7.00
N VAL A 21 -0.30 -2.68 -5.99
CA VAL A 21 -0.76 -3.87 -5.24
C VAL A 21 -1.74 -3.48 -4.13
N ILE A 22 -1.45 -2.41 -3.40
CA ILE A 22 -2.28 -1.88 -2.32
C ILE A 22 -2.82 -0.54 -2.82
N PRO A 23 -4.07 -0.51 -3.36
CA PRO A 23 -4.60 0.65 -4.06
C PRO A 23 -5.02 1.76 -3.08
N VAL A 24 -4.03 2.43 -2.49
CA VAL A 24 -4.19 3.59 -1.62
C VAL A 24 -3.51 4.82 -2.22
N SER A 25 -3.84 6.00 -1.71
CA SER A 25 -3.13 7.21 -2.13
C SER A 25 -1.71 7.24 -1.55
N ARG A 26 -0.78 7.90 -2.26
CA ARG A 26 0.60 8.14 -1.78
C ARG A 26 0.63 8.72 -0.37
N SER A 27 -0.22 9.71 -0.09
CA SER A 27 -0.28 10.37 1.21
C SER A 27 -0.75 9.42 2.31
N HIS A 28 -1.74 8.57 2.02
CA HIS A 28 -2.22 7.55 2.96
C HIS A 28 -1.12 6.52 3.26
N TRP A 29 -0.37 6.11 2.23
CA TRP A 29 0.80 5.26 2.43
C TRP A 29 1.82 5.89 3.37
N TRP A 30 2.23 7.13 3.13
CA TRP A 30 3.21 7.80 3.99
C TRP A 30 2.70 8.06 5.41
N ALA A 31 1.41 8.36 5.59
CA ALA A 31 0.78 8.48 6.90
C ALA A 31 0.82 7.14 7.65
N GLY A 32 0.40 6.05 7.00
CA GLY A 32 0.45 4.71 7.60
C GLY A 32 1.87 4.25 7.94
N VAL A 33 2.89 4.63 7.14
CA VAL A 33 4.30 4.36 7.47
C VAL A 33 4.73 5.15 8.72
N ARG A 34 4.29 6.40 8.85
CA ARG A 34 4.58 7.25 10.00
C ARG A 34 3.89 6.74 11.28
N ASP A 35 2.64 6.31 11.16
CA ASP A 35 1.82 5.77 12.25
C ASP A 35 2.23 4.33 12.64
N GLY A 36 3.15 3.71 11.90
CA GLY A 36 3.58 2.33 12.13
C GLY A 36 2.56 1.26 11.69
N ARG A 37 1.54 1.66 10.92
CA ARG A 37 0.54 0.74 10.32
C ARG A 37 1.10 0.02 9.09
N PHE A 38 1.97 0.68 8.34
CA PHE A 38 2.62 0.13 7.14
C PHE A 38 4.12 -0.08 7.38
N PRO A 39 4.77 -1.00 6.64
CA PRO A 39 6.18 -1.30 6.86
C PRO A 39 7.06 -0.10 6.58
N LYS A 40 8.10 0.07 7.41
CA LYS A 40 9.09 1.14 7.23
C LYS A 40 9.88 0.88 5.94
N GLY A 41 10.03 1.92 5.12
CA GLY A 41 10.84 1.85 3.92
C GLY A 41 12.33 1.81 4.23
N VAL A 42 13.08 1.05 3.44
CA VAL A 42 14.55 0.98 3.46
C VAL A 42 15.09 1.98 2.45
N LYS A 43 16.04 2.84 2.86
CA LYS A 43 16.74 3.73 1.93
C LYS A 43 17.79 2.93 1.16
N LEU A 44 17.56 2.70 -0.13
CA LEU A 44 18.51 2.05 -1.03
C LEU A 44 19.55 3.05 -1.56
N SER A 45 19.19 4.33 -1.61
CA SER A 45 20.06 5.45 -1.98
C SER A 45 19.53 6.73 -1.34
N ASP A 46 20.26 7.83 -1.47
CA ASP A 46 19.92 9.13 -0.90
C ASP A 46 18.49 9.59 -1.27
N ARG A 47 18.06 9.30 -2.50
CA ARG A 47 16.76 9.67 -3.07
C ARG A 47 15.78 8.50 -3.28
N CYS A 48 16.13 7.29 -2.86
CA CYS A 48 15.36 6.09 -3.17
C CYS A 48 14.97 5.33 -1.91
N THR A 49 13.67 5.29 -1.62
CA THR A 49 13.08 4.43 -0.59
C THR A 49 12.40 3.24 -1.25
N ALA A 50 12.67 2.04 -0.74
CA ALA A 50 12.10 0.79 -1.22
C ALA A 50 11.60 -0.04 -0.02
N TRP A 51 10.69 -0.98 -0.28
CA TRP A 51 10.11 -1.87 0.73
C TRP A 51 10.42 -3.30 0.37
N LYS A 52 10.66 -4.14 1.38
CA LYS A 52 10.81 -5.57 1.15
C LYS A 52 9.48 -6.14 0.67
N VAL A 53 9.55 -6.99 -0.33
CA VAL A 53 8.39 -7.71 -0.86
C VAL A 53 7.70 -8.53 0.25
N GLU A 54 8.49 -9.16 1.11
CA GLU A 54 8.00 -9.97 2.24
C GLU A 54 7.13 -9.16 3.19
N ASP A 55 7.56 -7.95 3.56
CA ASP A 55 6.81 -7.06 4.45
C ASP A 55 5.49 -6.60 3.81
N ILE A 56 5.50 -6.33 2.50
CA ILE A 56 4.29 -5.97 1.75
C ILE A 56 3.31 -7.15 1.72
N ARG A 57 3.79 -8.37 1.46
CA ARG A 57 2.96 -9.60 1.49
C ARG A 57 2.37 -9.84 2.88
N ALA A 58 3.16 -9.67 3.93
CA ALA A 58 2.70 -9.78 5.31
C ALA A 58 1.60 -8.75 5.64
N LEU A 59 1.77 -7.50 5.18
CA LEU A 59 0.76 -6.45 5.33
C LEU A 59 -0.55 -6.82 4.64
N ILE A 60 -0.50 -7.32 3.40
CA ILE A 60 -1.70 -7.76 2.67
C ILE A 60 -2.42 -8.88 3.44
N GLY A 61 -1.68 -9.87 3.93
CA GLY A 61 -2.24 -10.96 4.73
C GLY A 61 -2.89 -10.46 6.03
N ARG A 62 -2.29 -9.47 6.69
CA ARG A 62 -2.86 -8.81 7.87
C ARG A 62 -4.16 -8.08 7.52
N ILE A 63 -4.15 -7.23 6.48
CA ILE A 63 -5.34 -6.47 6.04
C ILE A 63 -6.47 -7.43 5.65
N ALA A 64 -6.17 -8.52 4.94
CA ALA A 64 -7.17 -9.51 4.55
C ALA A 64 -7.84 -10.17 5.77
N ARG A 65 -7.09 -10.43 6.85
CA ARG A 65 -7.61 -10.99 8.10
C ARG A 65 -8.44 -9.96 8.88
N GLU A 66 -8.00 -8.70 8.91
CA GLU A 66 -8.76 -7.59 9.52
C GLU A 66 -10.10 -7.38 8.80
N ALA A 67 -10.10 -7.40 7.46
CA ALA A 67 -11.31 -7.29 6.64
C ALA A 67 -12.30 -8.44 6.86
N ALA A 68 -11.81 -9.64 7.19
CA ALA A 68 -12.66 -10.78 7.55
C ALA A 68 -13.27 -10.67 8.96
N SER A 69 -12.76 -9.77 9.81
CA SER A 69 -13.07 -9.73 11.25
C SER A 69 -13.93 -8.53 11.69
N GLY A 70 -14.20 -7.55 10.82
CA GLY A 70 -14.94 -6.33 11.20
C GLY A 70 -15.84 -5.79 10.09
N ASP A 71 -17.12 -5.59 10.46
CA ASP A 71 -18.17 -4.79 9.81
C ASP A 71 -17.72 -3.95 8.58
N ASN A 72 -18.17 -4.36 7.40
CA ASN A 72 -17.89 -3.69 6.13
C ASN A 72 -19.04 -2.74 5.78
N THR A 73 -18.96 -1.49 6.24
CA THR A 73 -19.61 -0.39 5.50
C THR A 73 -18.56 0.24 4.59
N PRO A 74 -18.65 0.06 3.25
CA PRO A 74 -17.85 0.84 2.32
C PRO A 74 -18.18 2.31 2.57
N ASN A 75 -17.19 3.18 2.68
CA ASN A 75 -17.42 4.63 2.69
C ASN A 75 -17.48 5.14 1.24
N PRO A 76 -18.67 5.40 0.65
CA PRO A 76 -18.80 6.13 -0.60
C PRO A 76 -18.67 7.64 -0.32
N SER A 77 -17.48 8.14 0.00
CA SER A 77 -17.22 9.58 0.07
C SER A 77 -15.78 9.91 -0.26
N MET A 78 -15.40 9.71 -1.53
CA MET A 78 -14.50 10.68 -2.16
C MET A 78 -15.36 11.61 -3.04
N PRO A 79 -15.56 12.88 -2.67
CA PRO A 79 -16.05 13.84 -3.65
C PRO A 79 -14.97 14.02 -4.72
N ILE A 80 -15.33 13.66 -5.95
CA ILE A 80 -14.56 13.97 -7.15
C ILE A 80 -14.49 15.51 -7.21
N ARG A 81 -13.29 16.07 -7.09
CA ARG A 81 -13.07 17.51 -7.29
C ARG A 81 -13.24 17.80 -8.79
N ASN A 82 -14.41 18.28 -9.19
CA ASN A 82 -14.54 19.02 -10.45
C ASN A 82 -13.91 20.40 -10.23
N ALA A 83 -12.79 20.65 -10.92
CA ALA A 83 -12.33 22.01 -11.17
C ALA A 83 -13.15 22.54 -12.35
N GLY A 84 -13.83 23.67 -12.13
CA GLY A 84 -14.54 24.42 -13.17
C GLY A 84 -13.60 25.14 -14.13
#